data_AF-A0A177CTY0-F1
#
_entry.id   AF-A0A177CTY0-F1
#
_cell.length_a   1.000
_cell.length_b   1.000
_cell.length_c   1.000
_cell.angle_alpha   90.00
_cell.angle_beta   90.00
_cell.angle_gamma   90.00
#
_symmetry.space_group_name_H-M   'P 1'
#
loop_
_entity.id
_entity.type
_entity.pdbx_description
1 polymer ?
#
loop_
_entity_poly.entity_id
_entity_poly.type
_entity_poly.pdbx_seq_one_letter_code
_entity_poly.pdbx_strand_id
1 'polypeptide(L)'
;MAQASSVSGVTQADPHVQRSALIMEPLSLHSAEIMLAACRAVIANGEDVNAPDTLPHAGHNEGRPLDACLRQTHMTGKKSIMENLPVIELLLEHGADPRLFWRSVGIQNLPILQAKRYSINKEVTDEERAFWRYLLRLFEEAIVRIDAKKEAEAEGGA
;
A
#
# COMPACT_ATOMS: atom_id res chain seq x y z
N MET A 1 -52.58 4.58 -34.47
CA MET A 1 -51.87 3.28 -34.52
C MET A 1 -50.38 3.58 -34.56
N ALA A 2 -49.63 2.96 -33.64
CA ALA A 2 -48.16 2.77 -33.50
C ALA A 2 -47.19 3.59 -34.38
N GLN A 3 -46.07 4.14 -33.88
CA GLN A 3 -45.06 3.45 -33.08
C GLN A 3 -44.33 4.34 -32.07
N ALA A 4 -43.88 3.68 -31.00
CA ALA A 4 -43.13 4.22 -29.89
C ALA A 4 -41.64 4.36 -30.22
N SER A 5 -41.07 5.53 -29.95
CA SER A 5 -39.61 5.69 -29.85
C SER A 5 -39.17 5.29 -28.45
N SER A 6 -38.78 4.03 -28.29
CA SER A 6 -38.09 3.55 -27.10
C SER A 6 -36.59 3.83 -27.22
N VAL A 7 -36.13 4.98 -26.72
CA VAL A 7 -34.72 5.17 -26.37
C VAL A 7 -34.58 4.76 -24.91
N SER A 8 -34.40 3.46 -24.69
CA SER A 8 -33.89 2.94 -23.42
C SER A 8 -32.37 3.09 -23.44
N GLY A 9 -31.91 4.32 -23.24
CA GLY A 9 -30.56 4.59 -22.78
C GLY A 9 -30.47 4.20 -21.31
N VAL A 10 -30.41 2.91 -21.02
CA VAL A 10 -29.84 2.45 -19.75
C VAL A 10 -28.37 2.82 -19.85
N THR A 11 -28.02 3.99 -19.33
CA THR A 11 -26.64 4.29 -18.93
C THR A 11 -26.32 3.26 -17.88
N GLN A 12 -25.78 2.12 -18.30
CA GLN A 12 -25.18 1.14 -17.43
C GLN A 12 -24.07 1.93 -16.74
N ALA A 13 -24.33 2.34 -15.49
CA ALA A 13 -23.34 2.98 -14.65
C ALA A 13 -22.11 2.07 -14.71
N ASP A 14 -21.03 2.62 -15.27
CA ASP A 14 -19.72 1.99 -15.29
C ASP A 14 -19.52 1.38 -13.90
N PRO A 15 -19.33 0.05 -13.76
CA PRO A 15 -19.18 -0.56 -12.45
C PRO A 15 -18.05 0.19 -11.77
N HIS A 16 -18.37 1.01 -10.76
CA HIS A 16 -17.40 1.78 -10.01
C HIS A 16 -16.28 0.83 -9.63
N VAL A 17 -15.15 0.95 -10.33
CA VAL A 17 -14.09 -0.04 -10.20
C VAL A 17 -13.54 0.15 -8.79
N GLN A 18 -13.92 -0.75 -7.89
CA GLN A 18 -13.63 -0.60 -6.47
C GLN A 18 -12.13 -0.79 -6.30
N ARG A 19 -11.45 0.31 -5.94
CA ARG A 19 -10.02 0.28 -5.64
C ARG A 19 -9.78 -0.45 -4.33
N SER A 20 -8.67 -1.16 -4.28
CA SER A 20 -8.21 -1.88 -3.09
C SER A 20 -8.18 -0.98 -1.87
N ALA A 21 -8.72 -1.47 -0.75
CA ALA A 21 -8.57 -0.79 0.54
C ALA A 21 -7.10 -0.73 0.98
N LEU A 22 -6.27 -1.70 0.57
CA LEU A 22 -4.82 -1.71 0.83
C LEU A 22 -4.08 -0.52 0.21
N ILE A 23 -4.67 0.09 -0.83
CA ILE A 23 -4.10 1.25 -1.51
C ILE A 23 -4.77 2.54 -1.02
N MET A 24 -6.10 2.56 -0.93
CA MET A 24 -6.85 3.79 -0.68
C MET A 24 -6.84 4.22 0.79
N GLU A 25 -6.87 3.29 1.72
CA GLU A 25 -6.94 3.62 3.15
C GLU A 25 -5.69 4.34 3.67
N PRO A 26 -4.45 3.91 3.33
CA PRO A 26 -3.26 4.65 3.72
C PRO A 26 -3.23 6.12 3.27
N LEU A 27 -4.00 6.47 2.23
CA LEU A 27 -4.09 7.81 1.66
C LEU A 27 -5.30 8.62 2.17
N SER A 28 -6.25 7.95 2.83
CA SER A 28 -7.48 8.54 3.36
C SER A 28 -7.22 9.33 4.64
N LEU A 29 -8.19 10.16 5.04
CA LEU A 29 -8.22 10.85 6.34
C LEU A 29 -8.86 10.01 7.45
N HIS A 30 -9.10 8.72 7.20
CA HIS A 30 -9.69 7.85 8.21
C HIS A 30 -8.73 7.63 9.39
N SER A 31 -9.30 7.35 10.56
CA SER A 31 -8.49 6.99 11.73
C SER A 31 -7.72 5.69 11.48
N ALA A 32 -6.62 5.49 12.21
CA ALA A 32 -5.84 4.27 12.13
C ALA A 32 -6.68 3.00 12.34
N GLU A 33 -7.68 3.05 13.23
CA GLU A 33 -8.60 1.95 13.49
C GLU A 33 -9.45 1.59 12.25
N ILE A 34 -10.01 2.59 11.56
CA ILE A 34 -10.83 2.39 10.36
C ILE A 34 -9.97 1.85 9.22
N MET A 35 -8.79 2.45 9.00
CA MET A 35 -7.85 1.98 7.99
C MET A 35 -7.46 0.52 8.22
N LEU A 36 -7.11 0.18 9.47
CA LEU A 36 -6.69 -1.16 9.84
C LEU A 36 -7.84 -2.18 9.65
N ALA A 37 -9.06 -1.85 10.06
CA ALA A 37 -10.22 -2.71 9.90
C ALA A 37 -10.52 -3.01 8.42
N ALA A 38 -10.46 -1.99 7.56
CA ALA A 38 -10.66 -2.13 6.13
C ALA A 38 -9.57 -2.98 5.47
N CYS A 39 -8.29 -2.71 5.78
CA CYS A 39 -7.17 -3.51 5.28
C CYS A 39 -7.24 -4.97 5.73
N ARG A 40 -7.60 -5.23 7.00
CA ARG A 40 -7.79 -6.61 7.50
C ARG A 40 -8.89 -7.35 6.75
N ALA A 41 -10.01 -6.67 6.47
CA ALA A 41 -11.14 -7.28 5.78
C ALA A 41 -10.77 -7.75 4.37
N VAL A 42 -10.01 -6.95 3.61
CA VAL A 42 -9.63 -7.32 2.24
C VAL A 42 -8.52 -8.37 2.19
N ILE A 43 -7.56 -8.35 3.13
CA ILE A 43 -6.56 -9.42 3.29
C ILE A 43 -7.25 -10.74 3.65
N ALA A 44 -8.24 -10.71 4.55
CA ALA A 44 -9.01 -11.90 4.90
C ALA A 44 -9.81 -12.48 3.70
N ASN A 45 -10.16 -11.63 2.73
CA ASN A 45 -10.77 -12.04 1.46
C ASN A 45 -9.75 -12.53 0.41
N GLY A 46 -8.47 -12.64 0.77
CA GLY A 46 -7.42 -13.18 -0.09
C GLY A 46 -6.73 -12.16 -0.98
N GLU A 47 -6.87 -10.87 -0.71
CA GLU A 47 -6.13 -9.84 -1.46
C GLU A 47 -4.62 -9.93 -1.19
N ASP A 48 -3.82 -9.87 -2.25
CA ASP A 48 -2.35 -9.96 -2.16
C ASP A 48 -1.76 -8.62 -1.72
N VAL A 49 -1.11 -8.61 -0.56
CA VAL A 49 -0.41 -7.44 0.02
C VAL A 49 0.77 -6.95 -0.82
N ASN A 50 1.21 -7.76 -1.78
CA ASN A 50 2.23 -7.39 -2.74
C ASN A 50 1.65 -6.99 -4.11
N ALA A 51 0.35 -7.14 -4.39
CA ALA A 51 -0.18 -6.85 -5.72
C ALA A 51 0.05 -5.37 -6.09
N PRO A 52 0.53 -5.07 -7.33
CA PRO A 52 0.62 -3.69 -7.79
C PRO A 52 -0.79 -3.10 -8.01
N ASP A 53 -0.93 -1.79 -7.81
CA ASP A 53 -2.11 -1.03 -8.22
C ASP A 53 -2.28 -1.14 -9.75
N THR A 54 -3.29 -1.90 -10.17
CA THR A 54 -3.63 -2.13 -11.58
C THR A 54 -4.51 -1.03 -12.16
N LEU A 55 -4.98 -0.08 -11.34
CA LEU A 55 -5.91 0.97 -11.75
C LEU A 55 -5.40 2.35 -11.35
N PRO A 56 -4.17 2.73 -11.75
CA PRO A 56 -3.63 4.03 -11.42
C PRO A 56 -4.50 5.11 -12.05
N HIS A 57 -4.88 6.14 -11.29
CA HIS A 57 -5.44 7.35 -11.92
C HIS A 57 -4.29 8.05 -12.62
N ALA A 58 -4.56 8.79 -13.71
CA ALA A 58 -3.53 9.60 -14.34
C ALA A 58 -2.87 10.50 -13.26
N GLY A 59 -1.56 10.34 -13.05
CA GLY A 59 -0.79 11.03 -12.00
C GLY A 59 -0.75 10.37 -10.62
N HIS A 60 -1.54 9.33 -10.35
CA HIS A 60 -1.69 8.66 -9.06
C HIS A 60 -1.56 7.14 -9.22
N ASN A 61 -0.36 6.68 -9.55
CA ASN A 61 0.03 5.28 -9.41
C ASN A 61 0.62 5.10 -8.02
N GLU A 62 -0.12 4.45 -7.13
CA GLU A 62 0.24 4.30 -5.73
C GLU A 62 1.18 3.12 -5.46
N GLY A 63 1.63 2.44 -6.51
CA GLY A 63 2.55 1.32 -6.40
C GLY A 63 1.86 0.11 -5.77
N ARG A 64 2.50 -0.49 -4.77
CA ARG A 64 1.97 -1.60 -3.98
C ARG A 64 1.40 -1.06 -2.65
N PRO A 65 0.63 -1.85 -1.89
CA PRO A 65 0.11 -1.44 -0.58
C PRO A 65 1.12 -0.76 0.35
N LEU A 66 2.35 -1.28 0.40
CA LEU A 66 3.39 -0.69 1.22
C LEU A 66 3.87 0.67 0.70
N ASP A 67 3.87 0.90 -0.62
CA ASP A 67 4.23 2.19 -1.21
C ASP A 67 3.20 3.28 -0.85
N ALA A 68 1.90 2.93 -0.90
CA ALA A 68 0.80 3.83 -0.52
C ALA A 68 0.94 4.33 0.93
N CYS A 69 1.48 3.50 1.84
CA CYS A 69 1.72 3.88 3.22
C CYS A 69 2.83 4.93 3.40
N LEU A 70 3.80 4.98 2.49
CA LEU A 70 4.99 5.82 2.59
C LEU A 70 4.90 7.12 1.79
N ARG A 71 3.80 7.32 1.05
CA ARG A 71 3.69 8.38 0.06
C ARG A 71 3.11 9.69 0.61
N GLN A 72 3.96 10.46 1.29
CA GLN A 72 3.60 11.78 1.85
C GLN A 72 2.90 12.72 0.86
N THR A 73 3.36 12.77 -0.39
CA THR A 73 2.88 13.76 -1.37
C THR A 73 1.43 13.55 -1.80
N HIS A 74 0.89 12.34 -1.62
CA HIS A 74 -0.46 11.96 -2.05
C HIS A 74 -1.38 11.72 -0.86
N MET A 75 -0.89 11.87 0.37
CA MET A 75 -1.73 11.84 1.55
C MET A 75 -2.66 13.05 1.53
N THR A 76 -3.94 12.81 1.73
CA THR A 76 -4.91 13.89 1.85
C THR A 76 -4.71 14.65 3.17
N GLY A 77 -4.87 15.98 3.15
CA GLY A 77 -4.70 16.82 4.34
C GLY A 77 -3.27 16.86 4.90
N LYS A 78 -3.13 17.25 6.18
CA LYS A 78 -1.84 17.27 6.90
C LYS A 78 -1.55 15.92 7.59
N LYS A 79 -1.98 14.80 7.00
CA LYS A 79 -1.80 13.46 7.57
C LYS A 79 -0.31 13.13 7.67
N SER A 80 0.09 12.62 8.83
CA SER A 80 1.46 12.14 9.06
C SER A 80 1.62 10.70 8.56
N ILE A 81 2.77 10.39 7.99
CA ILE A 81 3.15 9.00 7.65
C ILE A 81 3.09 8.06 8.85
N MET A 82 3.30 8.61 10.05
CA MET A 82 3.32 7.83 11.29
C MET A 82 1.94 7.25 11.60
N GLU A 83 0.87 7.87 11.11
CA GLU A 83 -0.50 7.38 11.27
C GLU A 83 -0.75 6.08 10.48
N ASN A 84 0.06 5.81 9.45
CA ASN A 84 -0.01 4.57 8.69
C ASN A 84 0.76 3.41 9.36
N LEU A 85 1.45 3.64 10.49
CA LEU A 85 2.27 2.61 11.13
C LEU A 85 1.52 1.29 11.39
N PRO A 86 0.29 1.28 11.94
CA PRO A 86 -0.44 0.04 12.17
C PRO A 86 -0.76 -0.72 10.88
N VAL A 87 -0.99 0.01 9.78
CA VAL A 87 -1.23 -0.61 8.47
C VAL A 87 0.07 -1.19 7.91
N ILE A 88 1.20 -0.50 8.09
CA ILE A 88 2.51 -1.02 7.66
C ILE A 88 2.84 -2.32 8.41
N GLU A 89 2.68 -2.34 9.74
CA GLU A 89 2.91 -3.55 10.55
C GLU A 89 2.02 -4.70 10.07
N LEU A 90 0.72 -4.45 9.84
CA LEU A 90 -0.20 -5.44 9.27
C LEU A 90 0.29 -5.99 7.91
N LEU A 91 0.69 -5.11 7.00
CA LEU A 91 1.18 -5.54 5.68
C LEU A 91 2.42 -6.44 5.81
N LEU A 92 3.37 -6.06 6.67
CA LEU A 92 4.59 -6.85 6.90
C LEU A 92 4.30 -8.20 7.59
N GLU A 93 3.34 -8.25 8.52
CA GLU A 93 2.85 -9.50 9.13
C GLU A 93 2.31 -10.47 8.08
N HIS A 94 1.64 -9.94 7.06
CA HIS A 94 1.07 -10.71 5.95
C HIS A 94 2.03 -10.93 4.77
N GLY A 95 3.32 -10.57 4.93
CA GLY A 95 4.35 -10.88 3.94
C GLY A 95 4.53 -9.84 2.84
N ALA A 96 4.16 -8.58 3.09
CA ALA A 96 4.55 -7.48 2.21
C ALA A 96 6.09 -7.39 2.16
N ASP A 97 6.65 -7.45 0.95
CA ASP A 97 8.10 -7.47 0.75
C ASP A 97 8.62 -6.04 0.46
N PRO A 98 9.38 -5.42 1.39
CA PRO A 98 9.86 -4.04 1.26
C PRO A 98 10.98 -3.89 0.21
N ARG A 99 11.40 -4.98 -0.44
CA ARG A 99 12.36 -4.98 -1.56
C ARG A 99 11.67 -4.88 -2.91
N LEU A 100 10.34 -4.95 -2.97
CA LEU A 100 9.62 -4.88 -4.23
C LEU A 100 9.61 -3.46 -4.79
N PHE A 101 9.83 -3.38 -6.11
CA PHE A 101 9.82 -2.12 -6.82
C PHE A 101 8.42 -1.52 -6.94
N TRP A 102 8.40 -0.21 -6.77
CA TRP A 102 7.34 0.68 -7.21
C TRP A 102 7.42 0.90 -8.73
N ARG A 103 6.28 0.76 -9.43
CA ARG A 103 6.05 1.39 -10.75
C ARG A 103 5.44 2.79 -10.61
N SER A 104 6.22 3.82 -10.35
CA SER A 104 5.81 5.20 -10.69
C SER A 104 6.69 5.72 -11.80
N VAL A 105 6.08 6.56 -12.64
CA VAL A 105 6.73 7.20 -13.77
C VAL A 105 7.94 7.99 -13.25
N GLY A 106 9.15 7.50 -13.54
CA GLY A 106 10.41 8.22 -13.31
C GLY A 106 11.04 8.12 -11.90
N ILE A 107 10.39 7.47 -10.92
CA ILE A 107 10.96 7.28 -9.58
C ILE A 107 10.93 5.79 -9.24
N GLN A 108 12.10 5.15 -9.34
CA GLN A 108 12.34 3.81 -8.86
C GLN A 108 12.89 3.92 -7.44
N ASN A 109 12.03 3.80 -6.43
CA ASN A 109 12.49 3.71 -5.05
C ASN A 109 11.91 2.46 -4.40
N LEU A 110 12.73 1.78 -3.62
CA LEU A 110 12.31 0.63 -2.82
C LEU A 110 11.88 1.13 -1.43
N PRO A 111 10.81 0.61 -0.82
CA PRO A 111 10.43 0.94 0.55
C PRO A 111 11.63 0.89 1.53
N ILE A 112 12.45 -0.16 1.44
CA ILE A 112 13.64 -0.28 2.29
C ILE A 112 14.71 0.78 2.04
N LEU A 113 14.94 1.17 0.77
CA LEU A 113 15.90 2.23 0.44
C LEU A 113 15.39 3.61 0.85
N GLN A 114 14.07 3.84 0.74
CA GLN A 114 13.43 5.04 1.26
C GLN A 114 13.63 5.14 2.78
N ALA A 115 13.31 4.08 3.54
CA ALA A 115 13.50 4.06 4.98
C ALA A 115 14.97 4.30 5.37
N LYS A 116 15.92 3.66 4.66
CA LYS A 116 17.36 3.89 4.86
C LYS A 116 17.80 5.32 4.58
N ARG A 117 17.25 5.97 3.56
CA ARG A 117 17.57 7.37 3.24
C ARG A 117 17.09 8.31 4.34
N TYR A 118 15.86 8.18 4.78
CA TYR A 118 15.28 9.10 5.77
C TYR A 118 15.74 8.83 7.20
N SER A 119 16.17 7.60 7.52
CA SER A 119 16.72 7.26 8.84
C SER A 119 18.02 8.02 9.19
N ILE A 120 18.74 8.52 8.18
CA ILE A 120 19.97 9.31 8.33
C ILE A 120 19.85 10.76 7.84
N ASN A 121 18.71 11.14 7.25
CA ASN A 121 18.54 12.46 6.65
C ASN A 121 18.40 13.54 7.74
N LYS A 122 19.41 14.38 7.94
CA LYS A 122 19.43 15.45 8.96
C LYS A 122 18.40 16.56 8.75
N GLU A 123 17.78 16.65 7.56
CA GLU A 123 16.78 17.68 7.23
C GLU A 123 15.40 17.40 7.81
N VAL A 124 15.09 16.14 8.15
CA VAL A 124 13.84 15.79 8.85
C VAL A 124 13.99 15.94 10.37
N THR A 125 12.86 16.06 11.06
CA THR A 125 12.81 16.16 12.53
C THR A 125 13.39 14.91 13.19
N ASP A 126 13.84 15.02 14.45
CA ASP A 126 14.35 13.86 15.19
C ASP A 126 13.30 12.77 15.41
N GLU A 127 12.04 13.17 15.55
CA GLU A 127 10.89 12.27 15.67
C GLU A 127 10.68 11.49 14.36
N GLU A 128 10.63 12.17 13.21
CA GLU A 128 10.55 11.52 11.90
C GLU A 128 11.76 10.60 11.67
N ARG A 129 12.97 11.05 12.00
CA ARG A 129 14.18 10.24 11.90
C ARG A 129 14.13 8.99 12.78
N ALA A 130 13.53 9.08 13.96
CA ALA A 130 13.33 7.94 14.85
C ALA A 130 12.30 6.97 14.25
N PHE A 131 11.19 7.48 13.72
CA PHE A 131 10.19 6.70 12.98
C PHE A 131 10.82 5.94 11.81
N TRP A 132 11.59 6.61 10.95
CA TRP A 132 12.25 5.95 9.80
C TRP A 132 13.30 4.92 10.21
N ARG A 133 13.99 5.12 11.34
CA ARG A 133 14.89 4.11 11.93
C ARG A 133 14.13 2.88 12.43
N TYR A 134 12.98 3.08 13.07
CA TYR A 134 12.11 1.99 13.49
C TYR A 134 11.58 1.21 12.29
N LEU A 135 11.08 1.92 11.28
CA LEU A 135 10.56 1.33 10.05
C LEU A 135 11.62 0.50 9.30
N LEU A 136 12.87 0.99 9.22
CA LEU A 136 13.96 0.25 8.62
C LEU A 136 14.18 -1.12 9.31
N ARG A 137 14.13 -1.16 10.64
CA ARG A 137 14.26 -2.43 11.39
C ARG A 137 13.12 -3.38 11.08
N LEU A 138 11.88 -2.88 11.07
CA LEU A 138 10.71 -3.69 10.70
C LEU A 138 10.85 -4.31 9.30
N PHE A 139 11.40 -3.55 8.34
CA PHE A 139 11.66 -4.06 6.99
C PHE A 139 12.74 -5.13 6.97
N GLU A 140 13.85 -4.92 7.68
CA GLU A 140 14.92 -5.93 7.79
C GLU A 140 14.40 -7.23 8.42
N GLU A 141 13.60 -7.14 9.48
CA GLU A 141 12.96 -8.31 10.11
C GLU A 141 11.96 -8.99 9.17
N ALA A 142 11.15 -8.24 8.43
CA ALA A 142 10.21 -8.79 7.47
C ALA A 142 10.92 -9.55 6.35
N ILE A 143 12.04 -9.03 5.85
CA ILE A 143 12.88 -9.71 4.84
C ILE A 143 13.37 -11.05 5.37
N VAL A 144 13.90 -11.09 6.58
CA VAL A 144 14.37 -12.35 7.20
C VAL A 144 13.24 -13.37 7.29
N ARG A 145 12.03 -12.95 7.70
CA ARG A 145 10.84 -13.84 7.76
C ARG A 145 10.44 -14.35 6.39
N ILE A 146 10.43 -13.49 5.37
CA ILE A 146 10.06 -13.84 4.00
C ILE A 146 11.04 -14.85 3.41
N ASP A 147 12.34 -14.62 3.60
CA ASP A 147 13.38 -15.48 3.04
C ASP A 147 13.37 -16.86 3.73
N ALA A 148 13.22 -16.90 5.06
CA ALA A 148 13.07 -18.15 5.81
C ALA A 148 11.82 -18.96 5.37
N LYS A 149 10.70 -18.28 5.07
CA LYS A 149 9.49 -18.93 4.56
C LYS A 149 9.72 -19.53 3.17
N LYS A 150 10.40 -18.81 2.28
CA LYS A 150 10.74 -19.31 0.93
C LYS A 150 11.66 -20.52 0.97
N GLU A 151 12.64 -20.53 1.88
CA GLU A 151 13.53 -21.67 2.10
C GLU A 151 12.75 -22.90 2.58
N ALA A 152 11.86 -22.73 3.57
CA ALA A 152 11.03 -23.82 4.08
C ALA A 152 10.06 -24.40 3.01
N GLU A 153 9.49 -23.55 2.16
CA GLU A 153 8.63 -23.98 1.05
C GLU A 153 9.41 -24.74 -0.03
N ALA A 154 10.67 -24.38 -0.26
CA ALA A 154 11.54 -25.09 -1.21
C ALA A 154 11.98 -26.46 -0.69
N GLU A 155 12.19 -26.61 0.62
CA GLU A 155 12.60 -27.89 1.25
C GLU A 155 11.44 -28.86 1.48
N GLY A 156 10.22 -28.35 1.77
CA GLY A 156 9.03 -29.18 2.00
C GLY A 156 8.29 -29.65 0.74
N GLY A 157 8.71 -29.19 -0.45
CA GLY A 157 8.12 -29.53 -1.75
C GLY A 157 8.89 -30.60 -2.54
N ALA A 158 9.89 -31.26 -1.94
CA ALA A 158 10.72 -32.30 -2.55
C ALA A 158 10.26 -33.73 -2.22
#